data_AF-A0A9E7MZ15-F1
#
_entry.id   AF-A0A9E7MZ15-F1
#
_cell.length_a   1.000
_cell.length_b   1.000
_cell.length_c   1.000
_cell.angle_alpha   90.00
_cell.angle_beta   90.00
_cell.angle_gamma   90.00
#
_symmetry.space_group_name_H-M   'P 1'
#
loop_
_entity.id
_entity.type
_entity.pdbx_description
1 polymer ?
#
loop_
_entity_poly.entity_id
_entity_poly.type
_entity_poly.pdbx_seq_one_letter_code
_entity_poly.pdbx_strand_id
1 'polypeptide(L)'
;MHVSLVNVPFTTIDLFHKEWRNADIVSHFLGGMVVWLITTEILLNLSNEGYLNLTRRRLILYSFLILFFLSFGWEVAEKLSESGISFIHESTVNKVRDSIMNALGGLSALYLVLKRKYPFEINLKH
;
A
#
# COMPACT_ATOMS: atom_id res chain seq x y z
N MET A 1 -7.56 17.49 -13.70
CA MET A 1 -6.23 16.96 -14.05
C MET A 1 -5.66 16.29 -12.81
N HIS A 2 -5.72 14.96 -12.73
CA HIS A 2 -5.18 14.21 -11.60
C HIS A 2 -3.93 13.48 -12.05
N VAL A 3 -2.84 13.79 -11.35
CA VAL A 3 -1.47 13.41 -11.61
C VAL A 3 -1.19 12.18 -10.75
N SER A 4 -0.94 11.03 -11.35
CA SER A 4 -0.06 10.05 -10.69
C SER A 4 1.32 10.73 -10.64
N LEU A 5 2.06 10.60 -9.54
CA LEU A 5 3.29 11.38 -9.29
C LEU A 5 4.41 11.19 -10.34
N VAL A 6 4.19 10.37 -11.37
CA VAL A 6 5.07 10.19 -12.52
C VAL A 6 4.30 10.14 -13.86
N ASN A 7 3.01 10.52 -13.90
CA ASN A 7 2.36 10.86 -15.17
C ASN A 7 2.84 12.26 -15.57
N VAL A 8 3.78 12.28 -16.50
CA VAL A 8 4.33 13.49 -17.11
C VAL A 8 3.13 14.35 -17.56
N PRO A 9 2.96 15.58 -17.02
CA PRO A 9 1.74 16.37 -17.17
C PRO A 9 1.51 16.94 -18.58
N PHE A 10 2.23 16.42 -19.59
CA PHE A 10 2.22 16.89 -20.97
C PHE A 10 1.84 15.81 -21.99
N THR A 11 1.59 14.58 -21.56
CA THR A 11 1.21 13.48 -22.45
C THR A 11 -0.10 12.84 -21.99
N THR A 12 -1.06 12.65 -22.91
CA THR A 12 -2.27 11.83 -22.71
C THR A 12 -1.97 10.34 -22.64
N ILE A 13 -0.73 9.99 -22.31
CA ILE A 13 -0.19 8.63 -22.32
C ILE A 13 0.10 8.27 -20.86
N ASP A 14 -0.52 7.18 -20.42
CA ASP A 14 -0.17 6.52 -19.18
C ASP A 14 1.14 5.74 -19.37
N LEU A 15 2.26 6.33 -18.97
CA LEU A 15 3.58 5.73 -19.14
C LEU A 15 3.75 4.49 -18.27
N PHE A 16 3.07 4.40 -17.12
CA PHE A 16 3.18 3.26 -16.21
C PHE A 16 2.42 2.04 -16.74
N HIS A 17 1.20 2.25 -17.23
CA HIS A 17 0.38 1.15 -17.73
C HIS A 17 0.72 0.73 -19.16
N LYS A 18 1.16 1.66 -20.02
CA LYS A 18 1.38 1.39 -21.45
C LYS A 18 2.83 1.05 -21.80
N GLU A 19 3.80 1.78 -21.25
CA GLU A 19 5.21 1.64 -21.62
C GLU A 19 6.03 0.90 -20.54
N TRP A 20 5.77 1.17 -19.25
CA TRP A 20 6.59 0.71 -18.11
C TRP A 20 5.81 -0.20 -17.15
N ARG A 21 5.15 -1.21 -17.71
CA ARG A 21 4.29 -2.17 -16.98
C ARG A 21 4.97 -2.88 -15.79
N ASN A 22 6.30 -2.93 -15.78
CA ASN A 22 7.11 -3.47 -14.69
C ASN A 22 7.36 -2.46 -13.55
N ALA A 23 7.38 -1.15 -13.85
CA ALA A 23 7.52 -0.10 -12.84
C ALA A 23 6.29 -0.05 -11.93
N ASP A 24 5.12 -0.32 -12.48
CA ASP A 24 3.84 -0.42 -11.78
C ASP A 24 3.85 -1.50 -10.67
N ILE A 25 4.36 -2.70 -11.00
CA ILE A 25 4.57 -3.80 -10.06
C ILE A 25 5.48 -3.37 -8.89
N VAL A 26 6.57 -2.67 -9.22
CA VAL A 26 7.54 -2.19 -8.23
C VAL A 26 6.95 -1.07 -7.36
N SER A 27 6.17 -0.16 -7.94
CA SER A 27 5.51 0.90 -7.18
C SER A 27 4.48 0.34 -6.21
N HIS A 28 3.71 -0.68 -6.58
CA HIS A 28 2.79 -1.33 -5.66
C HIS A 28 3.52 -2.08 -4.55
N PHE A 29 4.61 -2.76 -4.86
CA PHE A 29 5.42 -3.41 -3.83
C PHE A 29 5.97 -2.40 -2.79
N LEU A 30 6.61 -1.33 -3.28
CA LEU A 30 7.18 -0.31 -2.40
C LEU A 30 6.09 0.47 -1.66
N GLY A 31 4.97 0.76 -2.35
CA GLY A 31 3.80 1.41 -1.78
C GLY A 31 3.23 0.60 -0.62
N GLY A 32 2.97 -0.69 -0.81
CA GLY A 32 2.50 -1.57 0.25
C GLY A 32 3.46 -1.67 1.43
N MET A 33 4.77 -1.71 1.16
CA MET A 33 5.80 -1.69 2.20
C MET A 33 5.72 -0.40 3.05
N VAL A 34 5.71 0.77 2.41
CA VAL A 34 5.68 2.07 3.11
C VAL A 34 4.37 2.30 3.84
N VAL A 35 3.23 2.04 3.20
CA VAL A 35 1.91 2.22 3.83
C VAL A 35 1.76 1.33 5.05
N TRP A 36 2.23 0.08 4.98
CA TRP A 36 2.21 -0.82 6.13
C TRP A 36 3.10 -0.31 7.28
N LEU A 37 4.31 0.18 6.97
CA LEU A 37 5.22 0.74 7.98
C LEU A 37 4.60 1.93 8.70
N ILE A 38 4.11 2.93 7.96
CA ILE A 38 3.48 4.14 8.51
C ILE A 38 2.28 3.75 9.39
N THR A 39 1.41 2.89 8.88
CA THR A 39 0.21 2.45 9.60
C THR A 39 0.58 1.75 10.90
N THR A 40 1.56 0.84 10.85
CA THR A 40 2.02 0.08 12.01
C THR A 40 2.65 0.99 13.05
N GLU A 41 3.46 1.97 12.63
CA GLU A 41 4.08 2.94 13.52
C GLU A 41 3.05 3.82 14.22
N ILE A 42 2.04 4.32 13.49
CA ILE A 42 0.93 5.09 14.07
C ILE A 42 0.20 4.26 15.13
N LEU A 43 -0.20 3.03 14.80
CA LEU A 43 -0.91 2.15 15.74
C LEU A 43 -0.05 1.79 16.97
N LEU A 44 1.25 1.59 16.76
CA LEU A 44 2.19 1.32 17.84
C LEU A 44 2.31 2.52 18.78
N ASN A 45 2.46 3.73 18.25
CA ASN A 45 2.57 4.95 19.05
C ASN A 45 1.28 5.22 19.83
N LEU A 46 0.11 5.07 19.20
CA LEU A 46 -1.17 5.15 19.88
C LEU A 46 -1.30 4.11 21.01
N SER A 47 -0.73 2.93 20.83
CA SER A 47 -0.72 1.92 21.89
C SER A 47 0.26 2.26 23.02
N ASN A 48 1.42 2.83 22.71
CA ASN A 48 2.43 3.22 23.70
C ASN A 48 1.98 4.43 24.54
N GLU A 49 1.26 5.36 23.92
CA GLU A 49 0.68 6.54 24.59
C GLU A 49 -0.59 6.20 25.42
N GLY A 50 -1.01 4.94 25.41
CA GLY A 50 -2.14 4.45 26.20
C GLY A 50 -3.52 4.71 25.59
N TYR A 51 -3.60 5.26 24.38
CA TYR A 51 -4.87 5.43 23.66
C TYR A 51 -5.46 4.09 23.19
N LEU A 52 -4.59 3.12 22.88
CA LEU A 52 -4.98 1.77 22.50
C LEU A 52 -4.28 0.74 23.41
N ASN A 53 -4.93 -0.40 23.64
CA ASN A 53 -4.33 -1.53 24.33
C ASN A 53 -4.11 -2.69 23.34
N LEU A 54 -3.11 -2.52 22.46
CA LEU A 54 -2.79 -3.50 21.43
C LEU A 54 -1.76 -4.51 21.94
N THR A 55 -2.01 -5.79 21.64
CA THR A 55 -0.96 -6.80 21.65
C THR A 55 -0.24 -6.80 20.32
N ARG A 56 0.97 -7.38 20.25
CA ARG A 56 1.74 -7.52 19.01
C ARG A 56 0.92 -8.19 17.91
N ARG A 57 0.16 -9.24 18.23
CA ARG A 57 -0.73 -9.92 17.26
C ARG A 57 -1.81 -9.00 16.70
N ARG A 58 -2.45 -8.20 17.57
CA ARG A 58 -3.50 -7.26 17.15
C ARG A 58 -2.93 -6.11 16.32
N LEU A 59 -1.77 -5.58 16.70
CA LEU A 59 -1.05 -4.57 15.91
C LEU A 59 -0.79 -5.05 14.47
N ILE A 60 -0.25 -6.27 14.33
CA ILE A 60 0.01 -6.87 13.01
C ILE A 60 -1.30 -7.09 12.25
N LEU A 61 -2.32 -7.66 12.89
CA LEU A 61 -3.61 -7.91 12.23
C LEU A 61 -4.24 -6.61 11.73
N TYR A 62 -4.31 -5.58 12.57
CA TYR A 62 -4.97 -4.31 12.24
C TYR A 62 -4.20 -3.52 11.18
N SER A 63 -2.87 -3.52 11.22
CA SER A 63 -2.06 -2.89 10.16
C SER A 63 -2.27 -3.55 8.80
N PHE A 64 -2.36 -4.88 8.73
CA PHE A 64 -2.70 -5.58 7.48
C PHE A 64 -4.14 -5.37 7.03
N LEU A 65 -5.11 -5.30 7.95
CA LEU A 65 -6.49 -4.96 7.59
C LEU A 65 -6.59 -3.56 6.98
N ILE A 66 -5.93 -2.57 7.58
CA ILE A 66 -5.90 -1.21 7.05
C ILE A 66 -5.21 -1.19 5.68
N LEU A 67 -4.06 -1.86 5.52
CA LEU A 67 -3.39 -1.97 4.22
C LEU A 67 -4.33 -2.57 3.17
N PHE A 68 -5.07 -3.63 3.51
CA PHE A 68 -6.03 -4.25 2.60
C PHE A 68 -7.14 -3.29 2.18
N PHE A 69 -7.78 -2.60 3.15
CA PHE A 69 -8.85 -1.66 2.84
C PHE A 69 -8.37 -0.45 2.03
N LEU A 70 -7.16 0.05 2.31
CA LEU A 70 -6.56 1.14 1.52
C LEU A 70 -6.22 0.68 0.10
N SER A 71 -5.59 -0.49 -0.04
CA SER A 71 -5.22 -1.05 -1.35
C SER A 71 -6.46 -1.33 -2.20
N PHE A 72 -7.44 -2.05 -1.64
CA PHE A 72 -8.67 -2.36 -2.34
C PHE A 72 -9.51 -1.11 -2.62
N GLY A 73 -9.60 -0.20 -1.64
CA GLY A 73 -10.32 1.06 -1.79
C GLY A 73 -9.73 1.94 -2.88
N TRP A 74 -8.40 1.96 -3.02
CA TRP A 74 -7.71 2.64 -4.12
C TRP A 74 -8.11 2.06 -5.48
N GLU A 75 -8.03 0.74 -5.66
CA GLU A 75 -8.41 0.07 -6.91
C GLU A 75 -9.87 0.32 -7.30
N VAL A 76 -10.78 0.31 -6.32
CA VAL A 76 -12.20 0.61 -6.54
C VAL A 76 -12.39 2.07 -6.93
N ALA A 77 -11.75 3.01 -6.23
CA ALA A 77 -11.83 4.43 -6.54
C ALA A 77 -11.32 4.74 -7.94
N GLU A 78 -10.21 4.12 -8.32
CA GLU A 78 -9.65 4.23 -9.67
C GLU A 78 -10.63 3.69 -10.71
N LYS A 79 -11.20 2.49 -10.50
CA LYS A 79 -12.15 1.89 -11.44
C LYS A 79 -13.42 2.73 -11.62
N LEU A 80 -13.93 3.35 -10.56
CA LEU A 80 -15.07 4.27 -10.65
C LEU A 80 -14.70 5.55 -11.43
N SER A 81 -13.46 6.01 -11.32
CA SER A 81 -12.95 7.20 -12.01
C SER A 81 -12.68 7.00 -13.51
N GLU A 82 -12.47 5.75 -13.97
CA GLU A 82 -12.30 5.44 -15.40
C GLU A 82 -13.50 5.90 -16.26
N SER A 83 -14.69 6.01 -15.68
CA SER A 83 -15.89 6.54 -16.37
C SER A 83 -15.74 7.98 -16.88
N GLY A 84 -14.79 8.75 -16.34
CA GLY A 84 -14.45 10.11 -16.77
C GLY A 84 -13.24 10.22 -17.70
N ILE A 85 -12.45 9.16 -17.88
CA ILE A 85 -11.18 9.16 -18.66
C ILE A 85 -11.13 7.88 -19.50
N SER A 86 -11.66 7.96 -20.73
CA SER A 86 -11.87 6.82 -21.64
C SER A 86 -10.61 6.10 -22.15
N PHE A 87 -9.41 6.57 -21.80
CA PHE A 87 -8.14 6.05 -22.32
C PHE A 87 -7.37 5.14 -21.34
N ILE A 88 -7.85 5.00 -20.11
CA ILE A 88 -7.28 4.09 -19.09
C ILE A 88 -8.30 2.97 -18.91
N HIS A 89 -8.10 1.86 -19.63
CA HIS A 89 -8.87 0.64 -19.39
C HIS A 89 -7.92 -0.39 -18.84
N GLU A 90 -7.85 -0.44 -17.52
CA GLU A 90 -7.04 -1.44 -16.87
C GLU A 90 -7.84 -2.72 -16.63
N SER A 91 -7.23 -3.86 -16.97
CA SER A 91 -7.82 -5.17 -16.74
C SER A 91 -7.93 -5.47 -15.24
N THR A 92 -9.01 -6.12 -14.83
CA THR A 92 -9.20 -6.60 -13.45
C THR A 92 -8.04 -7.49 -12.97
N VAL A 93 -7.34 -8.15 -13.90
CA VAL A 93 -6.17 -9.00 -13.59
C VAL A 93 -4.98 -8.18 -13.09
N ASN A 94 -4.74 -7.00 -13.66
CA ASN A 94 -3.67 -6.12 -13.18
C ASN A 94 -4.00 -5.65 -11.75
N LYS A 95 -5.22 -5.15 -11.51
CA LYS A 95 -5.66 -4.70 -10.18
C LYS A 95 -5.50 -5.75 -9.08
N VAL A 96 -5.75 -7.02 -9.42
CA VAL A 96 -5.50 -8.16 -8.52
C VAL A 96 -4.00 -8.34 -8.27
N ARG A 97 -3.17 -8.29 -9.31
CA ARG A 97 -1.70 -8.34 -9.18
C ARG A 97 -1.20 -7.20 -8.31
N ASP A 98 -1.73 -6.00 -8.46
CA ASP A 98 -1.29 -4.81 -7.74
C ASP A 98 -1.63 -4.91 -6.24
N SER A 99 -2.81 -5.44 -5.93
CA SER A 99 -3.18 -5.84 -4.57
C SER A 99 -2.26 -6.90 -3.98
N ILE A 100 -1.83 -7.89 -4.77
CA ILE A 100 -0.85 -8.91 -4.35
C ILE A 100 0.50 -8.26 -4.07
N MET A 101 0.96 -7.36 -4.93
CA MET A 101 2.24 -6.65 -4.75
C MET A 101 2.24 -5.78 -3.51
N ASN A 102 1.14 -5.07 -3.23
CA ASN A 102 0.95 -4.34 -1.98
C ASN A 102 1.10 -5.26 -0.75
N ALA A 103 0.46 -6.43 -0.78
CA ALA A 103 0.54 -7.40 0.32
C ALA A 103 1.96 -7.95 0.51
N LEU A 104 2.67 -8.28 -0.57
CA LEU A 104 4.07 -8.72 -0.54
C LEU A 104 5.01 -7.63 0.02
N GLY A 105 4.76 -6.37 -0.33
CA GLY A 105 5.44 -5.22 0.25
C GLY A 105 5.25 -5.13 1.77
N GLY A 106 3.99 -5.24 2.23
CA GLY A 106 3.66 -5.26 3.65
C GLY A 106 4.28 -6.44 4.41
N LEU A 107 4.30 -7.64 3.82
CA LEU A 107 4.99 -8.81 4.41
C LEU A 107 6.50 -8.61 4.51
N SER A 108 7.11 -7.95 3.52
CA SER A 108 8.53 -7.60 3.54
C SER A 108 8.84 -6.58 4.64
N ALA A 109 7.99 -5.57 4.80
CA ALA A 109 8.08 -4.63 5.93
C ALA A 109 7.95 -5.34 7.28
N LEU A 110 6.99 -6.25 7.43
CA LEU A 110 6.83 -7.06 8.63
C LEU A 110 8.10 -7.84 8.94
N TYR A 111 8.71 -8.48 7.93
CA TYR A 111 9.97 -9.19 8.11
C TYR A 111 11.09 -8.26 8.62
N LEU A 112 11.24 -7.06 8.04
CA LEU A 112 12.23 -6.08 8.48
C LEU A 112 11.99 -5.65 9.93
N VAL A 113 10.75 -5.31 10.30
CA VAL A 113 10.44 -4.89 11.67
C VAL A 113 10.65 -6.02 12.67
N LEU A 114 10.21 -7.25 12.35
CA LEU A 114 10.28 -8.37 13.31
C LEU A 114 11.68 -9.00 13.44
N LYS A 115 12.48 -9.00 12.37
CA LYS A 115 13.80 -9.65 12.36
C LYS A 115 14.96 -8.66 12.42
N ARG A 116 14.83 -7.51 11.76
CA ARG A 116 15.87 -6.48 11.72
C ARG A 116 15.61 -5.33 12.69
N LYS A 117 14.43 -5.26 13.31
CA LYS A 117 14.03 -4.14 14.18
C LYS A 117 14.16 -2.78 13.48
N TYR A 118 13.86 -2.77 12.18
CA TYR A 118 14.00 -1.61 11.31
C TYR A 118 12.69 -1.37 10.55
N PRO A 119 12.24 -0.11 10.37
CA PRO A 119 12.85 1.12 10.88
C PRO A 119 12.60 1.37 12.38
N PHE A 120 11.75 0.56 13.02
CA PHE A 120 11.44 0.63 14.44
C PHE A 120 11.30 -0.77 15.06
N GLU A 121 11.13 -0.83 16.39
CA GLU A 121 10.93 -2.05 17.16
C GLU A 121 9.53 -2.12 17.77
N ILE A 122 8.88 -3.28 17.70
CA ILE A 122 7.58 -3.52 18.33
C ILE A 122 7.79 -4.05 19.74
N ASN A 123 7.67 -3.17 20.74
CA ASN A 123 7.80 -3.46 22.16
C ASN A 123 6.45 -3.67 22.86
N LEU A 124 5.53 -4.40 22.20
CA LEU A 124 4.24 -4.76 22.78
C LEU A 124 4.25 -6.19 23.32
N LYS A 125 3.37 -6.47 24.28
CA LYS A 125 3.14 -7.83 24.79
C LYS A 125 2.72 -8.76 23.64
N HIS A 126 3.13 -10.02 23.73
CA HIS A 126 2.86 -11.05 22.73
C HIS A 126 1.36 -11.29 22.48
#